data_AF-A0A349M7Y0-F1
#
_entry.id   AF-A0A349M7Y0-F1
#
_cell.length_a   1.000
_cell.length_b   1.000
_cell.length_c   1.000
_cell.angle_alpha   90.00
_cell.angle_beta   90.00
_cell.angle_gamma   90.00
#
_symmetry.space_group_name_H-M   'P 1'
#
loop_
_entity.id
_entity.type
_entity.pdbx_description
1 polymer ?
#
loop_
_entity_poly.entity_id
_entity_poly.type
_entity_poly.pdbx_seq_one_letter_code
_entity_poly.pdbx_strand_id
1 'polypeptide(L)'
;MKERKAIVIDKVFPDLLVPPHIVDKLLHLVVGEWQPDLSQQEQLIAHFTECSYCRIALIVLLSAEQEYDRLYGESEVPVRDLLKRFVRIHHEIEAQDYEHIGAYAEAIVALGREKADKRFPILVEHISKCPSCASTLVETLAFLKEPEKTD
;
A
#
# COMPACT_ATOMS: atom_id res chain seq x y z
N MET A 1 4.55 27.73 -14.60
CA MET A 1 4.08 26.92 -13.44
C MET A 1 4.28 25.41 -13.57
N LYS A 2 4.53 24.84 -14.76
CA LYS A 2 4.77 23.38 -14.92
C LYS A 2 6.17 22.92 -14.44
N GLU A 3 7.20 23.73 -14.64
CA GLU A 3 8.60 23.35 -14.34
C GLU A 3 8.88 23.18 -12.84
N ARG A 4 8.28 24.02 -11.97
CA ARG A 4 8.49 23.90 -10.51
C ARG A 4 7.87 22.63 -9.91
N LYS A 5 6.81 22.07 -10.52
CA LYS A 5 6.18 20.83 -10.04
C LYS A 5 7.01 19.60 -10.37
N ALA A 6 7.59 19.55 -11.56
CA ALA A 6 8.45 18.44 -11.99
C ALA A 6 9.70 18.31 -11.09
N ILE A 7 10.33 19.43 -10.74
CA ILE A 7 11.53 19.47 -9.87
C ILE A 7 11.22 19.00 -8.43
N VAL A 8 10.00 19.22 -7.94
CA VAL A 8 9.58 18.76 -6.61
C VAL A 8 9.29 17.25 -6.62
N ILE A 9 8.71 16.71 -7.69
CA ILE A 9 8.48 15.27 -7.84
C ILE A 9 9.81 14.50 -7.92
N ASP A 10 10.77 15.01 -8.71
CA ASP A 10 12.11 14.42 -8.90
C ASP A 10 12.93 14.34 -7.60
N LYS A 11 12.70 15.27 -6.65
CA LYS A 11 13.41 15.30 -5.36
C LYS A 11 12.74 14.52 -4.24
N VAL A 12 11.45 14.22 -4.34
CA VAL A 12 10.67 13.63 -3.23
C VAL A 12 10.26 12.19 -3.54
N PHE A 13 10.06 11.83 -4.81
CA PHE A 13 9.69 10.47 -5.23
C PHE A 13 10.30 10.15 -6.60
N PRO A 14 11.63 9.94 -6.70
CA PRO A 14 12.29 9.63 -7.97
C PRO A 14 11.72 8.37 -8.64
N ASP A 15 11.19 7.44 -7.85
CA ASP A 15 10.57 6.20 -8.33
C ASP A 15 9.26 6.42 -9.09
N LEU A 16 8.59 7.58 -8.95
CA LEU A 16 7.40 7.93 -9.73
C LEU A 16 7.72 8.34 -11.17
N LEU A 17 9.00 8.57 -11.50
CA LEU A 17 9.47 8.89 -12.85
C LEU A 17 9.90 7.65 -13.64
N VAL A 18 9.97 6.50 -12.98
CA VAL A 18 10.31 5.21 -13.58
C VAL A 18 9.02 4.38 -13.67
N PRO A 19 8.67 3.80 -14.83
CA PRO A 19 7.48 2.95 -14.91
C PRO A 19 7.59 1.74 -13.97
N PRO A 20 6.46 1.20 -13.49
CA PRO A 20 6.46 -0.02 -12.69
C PRO A 20 7.20 -1.15 -13.40
N HIS A 21 7.99 -1.94 -12.66
CA HIS A 21 8.87 -2.98 -13.21
C HIS A 21 8.19 -3.94 -14.19
N ILE A 22 6.90 -4.22 -13.95
CA ILE A 22 6.10 -5.16 -14.74
C ILE A 22 4.93 -4.47 -15.45
N VAL A 23 5.00 -3.17 -15.72
CA VAL A 23 3.88 -2.40 -16.28
C VAL A 23 3.33 -3.01 -17.58
N ASP A 24 4.20 -3.47 -18.49
CA ASP A 24 3.77 -4.07 -19.75
C ASP A 24 2.95 -5.34 -19.51
N LYS A 25 3.43 -6.19 -18.60
CA LYS A 25 2.74 -7.42 -18.20
C LYS A 25 1.40 -7.12 -17.53
N LEU A 26 1.34 -6.07 -16.71
CA LEU A 26 0.11 -5.63 -16.04
C LEU A 26 -0.94 -5.16 -17.03
N LEU A 27 -0.53 -4.37 -18.03
CA LEU A 27 -1.43 -3.92 -19.09
C LEU A 27 -2.01 -5.10 -19.86
N HIS A 28 -1.16 -6.00 -20.37
CA HIS A 28 -1.61 -7.19 -21.10
C HIS A 28 -2.50 -8.11 -20.25
N LEU A 29 -2.24 -8.20 -18.95
CA LEU A 29 -3.08 -8.96 -18.02
C LEU A 29 -4.48 -8.34 -17.88
N VAL A 30 -4.56 -7.02 -17.67
CA VAL A 30 -5.84 -6.32 -17.42
C VAL A 30 -6.71 -6.27 -18.69
N VAL A 31 -6.12 -6.03 -19.85
CA VAL A 31 -6.86 -6.03 -21.14
C VAL A 31 -7.17 -7.44 -21.65
N GLY A 32 -6.72 -8.48 -20.95
CA GLY A 32 -7.00 -9.89 -21.27
C GLY A 32 -6.19 -10.45 -22.45
N GLU A 33 -5.17 -9.74 -22.93
CA GLU A 33 -4.27 -10.17 -24.00
C GLU A 33 -3.26 -11.24 -23.53
N TRP A 34 -3.01 -11.33 -22.23
CA TRP A 34 -2.11 -12.31 -21.65
C TRP A 34 -2.75 -13.03 -20.46
N GLN A 35 -2.68 -14.36 -20.51
CA GLN A 35 -3.07 -15.23 -19.40
C GLN A 35 -1.83 -16.00 -18.93
N PRO A 36 -1.24 -15.63 -17.77
CA PRO A 36 -0.04 -16.29 -17.27
C PRO A 36 -0.32 -17.76 -16.95
N ASP A 37 0.62 -18.63 -17.32
CA ASP A 37 0.62 -20.02 -16.83
C ASP A 37 0.92 -20.07 -15.32
N LEU A 38 0.84 -21.27 -14.73
CA LEU A 38 1.04 -21.44 -13.28
C LEU A 38 2.40 -20.93 -12.80
N SER A 39 3.48 -21.17 -13.54
CA SER A 39 4.81 -20.72 -13.13
C SER A 39 4.93 -19.20 -13.20
N GLN A 40 4.32 -18.59 -14.22
CA GLN A 40 4.27 -17.14 -14.37
C GLN A 40 3.40 -16.48 -13.28
N GLN A 41 2.31 -17.13 -12.87
CA GLN A 41 1.49 -16.67 -11.75
C GLN A 41 2.26 -16.68 -10.44
N GLU A 42 3.01 -17.75 -10.14
CA GLU A 42 3.86 -17.81 -8.93
C GLU A 42 4.91 -16.69 -8.92
N GLN A 43 5.55 -16.43 -10.05
CA GLN A 43 6.53 -15.33 -10.17
C GLN A 43 5.89 -13.96 -9.97
N LEU A 44 4.69 -13.74 -10.54
CA LEU A 44 3.95 -12.49 -10.33
C LEU A 44 3.56 -12.31 -8.86
N ILE A 45 3.07 -13.38 -8.21
CA ILE A 45 2.72 -13.35 -6.78
C ILE A 45 3.94 -12.98 -5.95
N ALA A 46 5.08 -13.65 -6.16
CA ALA A 46 6.32 -13.35 -5.44
C ALA A 46 6.73 -11.88 -5.61
N HIS A 47 6.70 -11.37 -6.85
CA HIS A 47 7.01 -9.97 -7.13
C HIS A 47 6.03 -9.01 -6.44
N PHE A 48 4.73 -9.31 -6.45
CA PHE A 48 3.72 -8.49 -5.78
C PHE A 48 3.81 -8.55 -4.27
N THR A 49 4.45 -9.56 -3.66
CA THR A 49 4.72 -9.55 -2.22
C THR A 49 5.80 -8.54 -1.86
N GLU A 50 6.77 -8.32 -2.75
CA GLU A 50 7.96 -7.51 -2.44
C GLU A 50 7.87 -6.07 -2.98
N CYS A 51 7.15 -5.83 -4.09
CA CYS A 51 7.17 -4.54 -4.78
C CYS A 51 5.89 -3.72 -4.56
N SER A 52 5.91 -2.78 -3.61
CA SER A 52 4.79 -1.85 -3.33
C SER A 52 4.38 -1.04 -4.55
N TYR A 53 5.35 -0.57 -5.34
CA TYR A 53 5.08 0.21 -6.53
C TYR A 53 4.27 -0.55 -7.60
N CYS A 54 4.58 -1.82 -7.84
CA CYS A 54 3.82 -2.67 -8.76
C CYS A 54 2.44 -3.06 -8.20
N ARG A 55 2.30 -3.22 -6.87
CA ARG A 55 0.98 -3.37 -6.23
C ARG A 55 0.10 -2.13 -6.49
N ILE A 56 0.65 -0.93 -6.27
CA ILE A 56 -0.04 0.35 -6.49
C ILE A 56 -0.44 0.50 -7.96
N ALA A 57 0.45 0.15 -8.90
CA ALA A 57 0.14 0.19 -10.32
C ALA A 57 -1.09 -0.67 -10.68
N LEU A 58 -1.21 -1.87 -10.12
CA LEU A 58 -2.38 -2.72 -10.35
C LEU A 58 -3.66 -2.12 -9.74
N ILE A 59 -3.58 -1.52 -8.54
CA ILE A 59 -4.71 -0.79 -7.93
C ILE A 59 -5.21 0.33 -8.84
N VAL A 60 -4.29 1.10 -9.44
CA VAL A 60 -4.62 2.17 -10.37
C VAL A 60 -5.31 1.63 -11.63
N LEU A 61 -4.78 0.55 -12.22
CA LEU A 61 -5.40 -0.08 -13.40
C LEU A 61 -6.80 -0.60 -13.11
N LEU A 62 -7.00 -1.31 -11.99
CA LEU A 62 -8.33 -1.79 -11.58
C LEU A 62 -9.31 -0.65 -11.30
N SER A 63 -8.83 0.46 -10.76
CA SER A 63 -9.66 1.66 -10.54
C SER A 63 -10.07 2.31 -11.87
N ALA A 64 -9.18 2.31 -12.86
CA ALA A 64 -9.47 2.81 -14.19
C ALA A 64 -10.50 1.92 -14.92
N GLU A 65 -10.38 0.59 -14.81
CA GLU A 65 -11.39 -0.32 -15.37
C GLU A 65 -12.75 -0.19 -14.70
N GLN A 66 -12.79 0.00 -13.38
CA GLN A 66 -14.05 0.26 -12.69
C GLN A 66 -14.72 1.55 -13.20
N GLU A 67 -13.93 2.60 -13.45
CA GLU A 67 -14.46 3.84 -14.02
C GLU A 67 -14.92 3.65 -15.47
N TYR A 68 -14.19 2.85 -16.26
CA TYR A 68 -14.62 2.48 -17.60
C TYR A 68 -15.98 1.78 -17.56
N ASP A 69 -16.13 0.72 -16.76
CA ASP A 69 -17.40 -0.01 -16.61
C ASP A 69 -18.55 0.93 -16.28
N ARG A 70 -18.32 1.87 -15.34
CA ARG A 70 -19.30 2.90 -14.96
C ARG A 70 -19.74 3.76 -16.14
N LEU A 71 -18.78 4.27 -16.92
CA LEU A 71 -19.03 5.19 -18.02
C LEU A 71 -19.76 4.53 -19.18
N TYR A 72 -19.54 3.23 -19.38
CA TYR A 72 -20.14 2.46 -20.47
C TYR A 72 -21.39 1.68 -20.06
N GLY A 73 -21.84 1.82 -18.80
CA GLY A 73 -23.06 1.18 -18.29
C GLY A 73 -22.91 -0.33 -18.05
N GLU A 74 -21.68 -0.81 -17.96
CA GLU A 74 -21.34 -2.18 -17.59
C GLU A 74 -21.41 -2.35 -16.06
N SER A 75 -21.45 -3.61 -15.61
CA SER A 75 -21.51 -3.90 -14.17
C SER A 75 -20.14 -3.72 -13.52
N GLU A 76 -19.97 -2.69 -12.69
CA GLU A 76 -18.75 -2.46 -11.90
C GLU A 76 -18.48 -3.55 -10.84
N VAL A 77 -19.45 -4.42 -10.55
CA VAL A 77 -19.39 -5.33 -9.38
C VAL A 77 -18.15 -6.22 -9.37
N PRO A 78 -17.78 -6.92 -10.47
CA PRO A 78 -16.62 -7.80 -10.47
C PRO A 78 -15.30 -7.06 -10.23
N VAL A 79 -15.09 -5.94 -10.94
CA VAL A 79 -13.86 -5.14 -10.83
C VAL A 79 -13.76 -4.49 -9.45
N ARG A 80 -14.86 -3.93 -8.94
CA ARG A 80 -14.93 -3.33 -7.61
C ARG A 80 -14.61 -4.35 -6.51
N ASP A 81 -15.13 -5.56 -6.61
CA ASP A 81 -14.88 -6.60 -5.61
C ASP A 81 -13.44 -7.10 -5.67
N LEU A 82 -12.86 -7.21 -6.86
CA LEU A 82 -11.44 -7.50 -7.04
C LEU A 82 -10.55 -6.39 -6.48
N LEU A 83 -10.84 -5.13 -6.79
CA LEU A 83 -10.14 -3.95 -6.27
C LEU A 83 -10.16 -3.93 -4.75
N LYS A 84 -11.32 -4.13 -4.12
CA LYS A 84 -11.43 -4.20 -2.65
C LYS A 84 -10.55 -5.29 -2.05
N ARG A 85 -10.52 -6.48 -2.66
CA ARG A 85 -9.67 -7.59 -2.19
C ARG A 85 -8.19 -7.24 -2.31
N PHE A 86 -7.80 -6.66 -3.44
CA PHE A 86 -6.40 -6.33 -3.70
C PHE A 86 -5.90 -5.18 -2.82
N VAL A 87 -6.70 -4.13 -2.61
CA VAL A 87 -6.38 -3.03 -1.67
C VAL A 87 -6.20 -3.57 -0.26
N ARG A 88 -7.06 -4.48 0.19
CA ARG A 88 -6.89 -5.13 1.50
C ARG A 88 -5.56 -5.89 1.59
N ILE A 89 -5.25 -6.73 0.60
CA ILE A 89 -3.98 -7.50 0.55
C ILE A 89 -2.78 -6.56 0.53
N HIS A 90 -2.81 -5.50 -0.27
CA HIS A 90 -1.77 -4.49 -0.30
C HIS A 90 -1.52 -3.91 1.09
N HIS A 91 -2.57 -3.46 1.77
CA HIS A 91 -2.41 -2.93 3.12
C HIS A 91 -2.00 -3.97 4.16
N GLU A 92 -2.41 -5.24 4.02
CA GLU A 92 -1.92 -6.33 4.89
C GLU A 92 -0.42 -6.56 4.71
N ILE A 93 0.12 -6.41 3.50
CA ILE A 93 1.55 -6.49 3.21
C ILE A 93 2.27 -5.25 3.77
N GLU A 94 1.78 -4.04 3.49
CA GLU A 94 2.40 -2.80 4.01
C GLU A 94 2.35 -2.73 5.55
N ALA A 95 1.32 -3.30 6.19
CA ALA A 95 1.22 -3.34 7.65
C ALA A 95 2.27 -4.24 8.32
N GLN A 96 2.97 -5.09 7.55
CA GLN A 96 4.13 -5.84 8.03
C GLN A 96 5.41 -4.99 8.01
N ASP A 97 5.38 -3.81 7.38
CA ASP A 97 6.50 -2.90 7.36
C ASP A 97 6.61 -2.14 8.70
N TYR A 98 7.78 -2.24 9.33
CA TYR A 98 8.09 -1.64 10.63
C TYR A 98 7.96 -0.11 10.61
N GLU A 99 8.15 0.53 9.46
CA GLU A 99 8.01 1.99 9.32
C GLU A 99 6.57 2.46 9.61
N HIS A 100 5.56 1.66 9.24
CA HIS A 100 4.16 1.99 9.51
C HIS A 100 3.83 1.88 11.00
N ILE A 101 4.44 0.92 11.71
CA ILE A 101 4.32 0.79 13.17
C ILE A 101 4.97 1.99 13.87
N GLY A 102 6.14 2.45 13.38
CA GLY A 102 6.81 3.66 13.86
C GLY A 102 5.94 4.91 13.73
N ALA A 103 5.44 5.19 12.51
CA ALA A 103 4.58 6.34 12.25
C ALA A 103 3.28 6.32 13.07
N TYR A 104 2.72 5.14 13.31
CA TYR A 104 1.55 4.97 14.17
C TYR A 104 1.90 5.18 15.66
N ALA A 105 3.03 4.68 16.15
CA ALA A 105 3.50 4.91 17.51
C ALA A 105 3.73 6.40 17.79
N GLU A 106 4.38 7.12 16.86
CA GLU A 106 4.54 8.58 16.92
C GLU A 106 3.19 9.29 16.96
N ALA A 107 2.23 8.88 16.12
CA ALA A 107 0.89 9.47 16.12
C ALA A 107 0.15 9.23 17.45
N ILE A 108 0.32 8.07 18.09
CA ILE A 108 -0.22 7.81 19.44
C ILE A 108 0.37 8.78 20.45
N VAL A 109 1.69 9.00 20.44
CA VAL A 109 2.37 9.90 21.37
C VAL A 109 1.94 11.35 21.14
N ALA A 110 1.89 11.80 19.88
CA ALA A 110 1.60 13.18 19.52
C ALA A 110 0.11 13.56 19.61
N LEU A 111 -0.80 12.66 19.22
CA LEU A 111 -2.22 12.97 19.03
C LEU A 111 -3.16 12.20 19.98
N GLY A 112 -2.65 11.20 20.69
CA GLY A 112 -3.44 10.26 21.48
C GLY A 112 -4.01 9.11 20.64
N ARG A 113 -4.24 7.97 21.31
CA ARG A 113 -4.56 6.70 20.65
C ARG A 113 -5.81 6.75 19.78
N GLU A 114 -6.91 7.33 20.27
CA GLU A 114 -8.17 7.39 19.52
C GLU A 114 -8.03 8.11 18.16
N LYS A 115 -7.22 9.17 18.10
CA LYS A 115 -6.97 9.92 16.85
C LYS A 115 -6.02 9.17 15.93
N ALA A 116 -5.01 8.52 16.50
CA ALA A 116 -4.11 7.64 15.75
C ALA A 116 -4.89 6.47 15.12
N ASP A 117 -5.78 5.83 15.85
CA ASP A 117 -6.55 4.68 15.37
C ASP A 117 -7.43 5.04 14.16
N LYS A 118 -8.04 6.22 14.17
CA LYS A 118 -8.81 6.74 13.02
C LYS A 118 -7.94 7.02 11.80
N ARG A 119 -6.67 7.37 12.01
CA ARG A 119 -5.71 7.65 10.92
C ARG A 119 -5.10 6.37 10.35
N PHE A 120 -5.00 5.31 11.14
CA PHE A 120 -4.37 4.03 10.77
C PHE A 120 -5.30 2.82 10.99
N PRO A 121 -6.55 2.80 10.47
CA PRO A 121 -7.55 1.80 10.84
C PRO A 121 -7.15 0.36 10.46
N ILE A 122 -6.49 0.18 9.32
CA ILE A 122 -6.06 -1.14 8.85
C ILE A 122 -4.89 -1.67 9.68
N LEU A 123 -3.95 -0.80 10.06
CA LEU A 123 -2.83 -1.19 10.91
C LEU A 123 -3.31 -1.56 12.32
N VAL A 124 -4.31 -0.85 12.86
CA VAL A 124 -4.96 -1.22 14.14
C VAL A 124 -5.59 -2.61 14.04
N GLU A 125 -6.34 -2.86 12.97
CA GLU A 125 -6.93 -4.17 12.73
C GLU A 125 -5.86 -5.27 12.65
N HIS A 126 -4.77 -5.03 11.91
CA HIS A 126 -3.65 -5.95 11.82
C HIS A 126 -3.00 -6.21 13.18
N ILE A 127 -2.62 -5.16 13.91
CA ILE A 127 -1.98 -5.26 15.23
C ILE A 127 -2.85 -6.01 16.22
N SER A 128 -4.18 -5.84 16.16
CA SER A 128 -5.11 -6.59 17.02
C SER A 128 -5.09 -8.11 16.79
N LYS A 129 -4.63 -8.55 15.61
CA LYS A 129 -4.58 -9.95 15.18
C LYS A 129 -3.17 -10.53 15.13
N CYS A 130 -2.13 -9.68 15.15
CA CYS A 130 -0.73 -10.07 15.00
C CYS A 130 0.05 -9.81 16.31
N PRO A 131 0.33 -10.85 17.12
CA PRO A 131 1.06 -10.71 18.38
C PRO A 131 2.46 -10.10 18.21
N SER A 132 3.14 -10.41 17.11
CA SER A 132 4.48 -9.86 16.83
C SER A 132 4.41 -8.34 16.66
N CYS A 133 3.53 -7.85 15.78
CA CYS A 133 3.36 -6.41 15.55
C CYS A 133 2.83 -5.68 16.79
N ALA A 134 2.01 -6.35 17.61
CA ALA A 134 1.59 -5.83 18.91
C ALA A 134 2.76 -5.66 19.89
N SER A 135 3.67 -6.65 19.97
CA SER A 135 4.89 -6.53 20.79
C SER A 135 5.77 -5.39 20.31
N THR A 136 6.03 -5.32 18.99
CA THR A 136 6.81 -4.24 18.38
C THR A 136 6.21 -2.86 18.67
N LEU A 137 4.89 -2.70 18.56
CA LEU A 137 4.25 -1.43 18.90
C LEU A 137 4.49 -1.04 20.37
N VAL A 138 4.40 -2.00 21.29
CA VAL A 138 4.64 -1.76 22.72
C VAL A 138 6.07 -1.32 22.96
N GLU A 139 7.04 -2.00 22.35
CA GLU A 139 8.47 -1.67 22.44
C GLU A 139 8.76 -0.28 21.88
N THR A 140 8.25 0.05 20.69
CA THR A 140 8.41 1.38 20.09
C THR A 140 7.76 2.47 20.93
N LEU A 141 6.57 2.23 21.49
CA LEU A 141 5.91 3.18 22.39
C LEU A 141 6.66 3.38 23.70
N ALA A 142 7.33 2.34 24.21
CA ALA A 142 8.18 2.47 25.38
C ALA A 142 9.39 3.35 25.06
N PHE A 143 10.08 3.06 23.95
CA PHE A 143 11.22 3.85 23.48
C PHE A 143 10.89 5.33 23.28
N LEU A 144 9.78 5.65 22.59
CA LEU A 144 9.37 7.04 22.33
C LEU A 144 8.93 7.81 23.60
N LYS A 145 8.62 7.10 24.69
CA LYS A 145 8.19 7.70 25.96
C LYS A 145 9.31 7.78 26.99
N GLU A 146 10.46 7.16 26.74
CA GLU A 146 11.62 7.34 27.60
C GLU A 146 12.04 8.81 27.51
N PRO A 147 12.11 9.54 28.65
CA PRO A 147 12.66 10.89 28.62
C PRO A 147 14.11 10.80 28.18
N GLU A 148 14.52 11.64 27.23
CA GLU A 148 15.94 11.86 26.92
C GLU A 148 16.67 12.06 28.25
N LYS A 149 17.43 11.05 28.69
CA LYS A 149 18.47 11.27 29.69
C LYS A 149 19.56 12.03 28.97
N THR A 150 19.43 13.34 28.95
CA THR A 150 20.56 14.25 28.74
C THR A 150 21.51 14.06 29.93
N ASP A 151 22.59 13.31 29.71
CA ASP A 151 23.83 13.44 30.48
C ASP A 151 24.59 14.71 30.05
#